data_AF-A0A6J8AYN4-F1
#
_entry.id   AF-A0A6J8AYN4-F1
#
_cell.length_a   1.000
_cell.length_b   1.000
_cell.length_c   1.000
_cell.angle_alpha   90.00
_cell.angle_beta   90.00
_cell.angle_gamma   90.00
#
_symmetry.space_group_name_H-M   'P 1'
#
loop_
_entity.id
_entity.type
_entity.pdbx_description
1 polymer ?
#
loop_
_entity_poly.entity_id
_entity_poly.type
_entity_poly.pdbx_seq_one_letter_code
_entity_poly.pdbx_strand_id
1 'polypeptide(L)'
;MLSSIVKLLFFLLSTAFLHVSGLYEDQVGKFDWTQRYIGKIEKLYWDQSNPSKKLLVTTDKNVLASIHVYNGSIAWRQILEDNDRGTIDAVFHQDKYFVGVCGGGRYVRSWKVETGALSWENTVHHIARPGADIKIKGNDQVIALTPYGVYSYDLLNGKQKWKFSLPNSDGTVFDRVIVRGNEVIAIGHLPGAHVTIVKANNEGVISSQKSIPAAWINKETR
;
A
#
# COMPACT_ATOMS: atom_id res chain seq x y z
N MET A 1 6.25 -43.53 49.65
CA MET A 1 7.58 -43.09 49.17
C MET A 1 7.54 -42.67 47.70
N LEU A 2 7.08 -43.51 46.77
CA LEU A 2 7.04 -43.22 45.32
C LEU A 2 6.23 -41.95 44.96
N SER A 3 5.05 -41.76 45.58
CA SER A 3 4.21 -40.56 45.35
C SER A 3 4.87 -39.25 45.76
N SER A 4 5.71 -39.27 46.81
CA SER A 4 6.41 -38.08 47.29
C SER A 4 7.55 -37.68 46.36
N ILE A 5 8.23 -38.68 45.77
CA ILE A 5 9.30 -38.46 44.79
C ILE A 5 8.73 -37.85 43.50
N VAL A 6 7.58 -38.35 43.02
CA VAL A 6 6.92 -37.81 41.82
C VAL A 6 6.47 -36.37 42.02
N LYS A 7 5.91 -36.03 43.19
CA LYS A 7 5.52 -34.65 43.54
C LYS A 7 6.73 -33.71 43.62
N LEU A 8 7.82 -34.18 44.22
CA LEU A 8 9.08 -33.43 44.29
C LEU A 8 9.69 -33.21 42.91
N LEU A 9 9.67 -34.23 42.04
CA LEU A 9 10.13 -34.12 40.65
C LEU A 9 9.28 -33.11 39.88
N PHE A 10 7.96 -33.14 40.03
CA PHE A 10 7.06 -32.21 39.35
C PHE A 10 7.28 -30.77 39.82
N PHE A 11 7.53 -30.57 41.12
CA PHE A 11 7.87 -29.26 41.69
C PHE A 11 9.21 -28.72 41.14
N LEU A 12 10.27 -29.55 41.16
CA LEU A 12 11.58 -29.20 40.58
C LEU A 12 11.49 -28.89 39.08
N LEU A 13 10.71 -29.67 38.34
CA LEU A 13 10.49 -29.46 36.91
C LEU A 13 9.75 -28.13 36.68
N SER A 14 8.77 -27.79 37.52
CA SER A 14 8.04 -26.52 37.43
C SER A 14 8.92 -25.29 37.70
N THR A 15 9.87 -25.37 38.64
CA THR A 15 10.79 -24.27 38.93
C THR A 15 11.86 -24.09 37.86
N ALA A 16 12.27 -25.18 37.20
CA ALA A 16 13.25 -25.13 36.12
C ALA A 16 12.74 -24.38 34.87
N PHE A 17 11.42 -24.32 34.65
CA PHE A 17 10.80 -23.61 33.53
C PHE A 17 10.46 -22.13 33.81
N LEU A 18 10.76 -21.60 35.01
CA LEU A 18 10.41 -20.22 35.40
C LEU A 18 11.54 -19.19 35.19
N HIS A 19 12.69 -19.60 34.65
CA HIS A 19 13.79 -18.68 34.41
C HIS A 19 13.60 -17.94 33.08
N VAL A 20 13.08 -16.71 33.16
CA VAL A 20 13.16 -15.73 32.07
C VAL A 20 14.29 -14.77 32.39
N SER A 21 15.36 -14.82 31.60
CA SER A 21 16.46 -13.84 31.66
C SER A 21 16.03 -12.56 30.94
N GLY A 22 15.61 -11.56 31.70
CA GLY A 22 15.40 -10.19 31.21
C GLY A 22 16.58 -9.28 31.55
N LEU A 23 16.79 -8.23 30.77
CA LEU A 23 17.67 -7.12 31.15
C LEU A 23 17.07 -6.38 32.35
N TYR A 24 17.91 -5.98 33.30
CA TYR A 24 17.47 -5.08 34.37
C TYR A 24 17.14 -3.69 33.79
N GLU A 25 16.29 -2.92 34.48
CA GLU A 25 15.88 -1.57 34.06
C GLU A 25 17.10 -0.66 33.83
N ASP A 26 18.11 -0.76 34.70
CA ASP A 26 19.33 0.03 34.59
C ASP A 26 20.26 -0.45 33.47
N GLN A 27 19.98 -1.57 32.83
CA GLN A 27 20.79 -2.14 31.74
C GLN A 27 20.23 -1.83 30.35
N VAL A 28 18.97 -1.38 30.24
CA VAL A 28 18.35 -1.00 28.96
C VAL A 28 19.10 0.19 28.34
N GLY A 29 19.51 0.05 27.08
CA GLY A 29 20.28 1.03 26.32
C GLY A 29 21.77 1.09 26.65
N LYS A 30 22.28 0.28 27.59
CA LYS A 30 23.72 0.22 27.93
C LYS A 30 24.45 -0.88 27.17
N PHE A 31 23.80 -2.03 26.99
CA PHE A 31 24.41 -3.22 26.37
C PHE A 31 23.70 -3.66 25.09
N ASP A 32 22.48 -3.19 24.87
CA ASP A 32 21.68 -3.42 23.68
C ASP A 32 21.70 -2.20 22.76
N TRP A 33 21.67 -2.47 21.47
CA TRP A 33 21.47 -1.45 20.44
C TRP A 33 20.48 -2.00 19.41
N THR A 34 19.75 -1.10 18.76
CA THR A 34 18.84 -1.47 17.68
C THR A 34 19.00 -0.49 16.54
N GLN A 35 19.14 -1.02 15.33
CA GLN A 35 19.10 -0.24 14.11
C GLN A 35 17.88 -0.65 13.30
N ARG A 36 17.10 0.35 12.89
CA ARG A 36 15.85 0.14 12.15
C ARG A 36 16.05 0.56 10.71
N TYR A 37 15.79 -0.36 9.79
CA TYR A 37 15.82 -0.12 8.35
C TYR A 37 14.42 -0.23 7.75
N ILE A 38 14.29 0.22 6.50
CA ILE A 38 13.02 0.19 5.75
C ILE A 38 13.10 -0.57 4.42
N GLY A 39 14.30 -0.94 3.95
CA GLY A 39 14.48 -1.56 2.63
C GLY A 39 14.85 -0.55 1.55
N LYS A 40 14.81 -0.99 0.28
CA LYS A 40 15.12 -0.17 -0.89
C LYS A 40 13.91 0.66 -1.28
N ILE A 41 14.09 1.97 -1.45
CA ILE A 41 13.03 2.90 -1.83
C ILE A 41 12.55 2.62 -3.28
N GLU A 42 11.23 2.54 -3.45
CA GLU A 42 10.57 2.41 -4.75
C GLU A 42 9.85 3.68 -5.19
N LYS A 43 9.14 4.33 -4.25
CA LYS A 43 8.49 5.63 -4.45
C LYS A 43 8.82 6.57 -3.32
N LEU A 44 8.86 7.86 -3.64
CA LEU A 44 9.17 8.93 -2.71
C LEU A 44 8.27 10.13 -2.98
N TYR A 45 7.75 10.73 -1.91
CA TYR A 45 6.98 11.96 -1.93
C TYR A 45 7.50 12.91 -0.85
N TRP A 46 7.50 14.20 -1.17
CA TRP A 46 7.67 15.23 -0.16
C TRP A 46 6.38 15.34 0.66
N ASP A 47 6.51 15.36 1.98
CA ASP A 47 5.39 15.69 2.86
C ASP A 47 4.99 17.15 2.60
N GLN A 48 3.74 17.35 2.19
CA GLN A 48 3.13 18.63 1.85
C GLN A 48 2.22 19.13 2.98
N SER A 49 1.91 18.27 3.96
CA SER A 49 0.95 18.55 5.02
C SER A 49 1.52 19.40 6.15
N ASN A 50 2.84 19.35 6.34
CA ASN A 50 3.49 19.93 7.50
C ASN A 50 4.76 20.70 7.08
N PRO A 51 5.06 21.88 7.67
CA PRO A 51 6.34 22.56 7.49
C PRO A 51 7.56 21.71 7.90
N SER A 52 7.37 20.67 8.73
CA SER A 52 8.43 19.71 9.03
C SER A 52 8.85 18.98 7.75
N LYS A 53 10.08 19.21 7.27
CA LYS A 53 10.61 18.56 6.07
C LYS A 53 10.74 17.05 6.29
N LYS A 54 9.75 16.29 5.85
CA LYS A 54 9.71 14.82 5.87
C LYS A 54 9.55 14.25 4.46
N LEU A 55 10.02 13.03 4.27
CA LEU A 55 9.85 12.24 3.07
C LEU A 55 8.95 11.06 3.37
N LEU A 56 7.91 10.86 2.57
CA LEU A 56 7.12 9.64 2.57
C LEU A 56 7.69 8.69 1.54
N VAL A 57 7.92 7.45 1.93
CA VAL A 57 8.54 6.45 1.07
C VAL A 57 7.80 5.13 1.13
N THR A 58 7.83 4.41 0.02
CA THR A 58 7.49 2.99 -0.06
C THR A 58 8.72 2.20 -0.49
N THR A 59 8.75 0.91 -0.17
CA THR A 59 9.95 0.09 -0.34
C THR A 59 9.64 -1.31 -0.85
N ASP A 60 10.68 -1.97 -1.35
CA ASP A 60 10.69 -3.38 -1.81
C ASP A 60 10.40 -4.41 -0.70
N LYS A 61 10.35 -3.97 0.56
CA LYS A 61 9.99 -4.79 1.73
C LYS A 61 8.58 -4.55 2.23
N ASN A 62 7.70 -4.03 1.37
CA ASN A 62 6.31 -3.69 1.71
C ASN A 62 6.23 -2.72 2.91
N VAL A 63 7.21 -1.83 3.06
CA VAL A 63 7.23 -0.84 4.15
C VAL A 63 6.82 0.52 3.62
N LEU A 64 5.85 1.16 4.30
CA LEU A 64 5.61 2.60 4.21
C LEU A 64 6.36 3.29 5.34
N ALA A 65 7.02 4.41 5.09
CA ALA A 65 7.70 5.15 6.13
C ALA A 65 7.66 6.65 5.91
N SER A 66 7.80 7.40 7.01
CA SER A 66 8.12 8.82 7.00
C SER A 66 9.51 9.03 7.58
N ILE A 67 10.35 9.77 6.86
CA ILE A 67 11.76 10.01 7.20
C ILE A 67 11.99 11.51 7.35
N HIS A 68 12.65 11.91 8.43
CA HIS A 68 13.11 13.28 8.60
C HIS A 68 14.26 13.59 7.64
N VAL A 69 14.12 14.65 6.84
CA VAL A 69 15.08 15.00 5.78
C VAL A 69 16.43 15.44 6.36
N TYR A 70 16.43 16.07 7.54
CA TYR A 70 17.62 16.72 8.10
C TYR A 70 18.62 15.73 8.74
N ASN A 71 18.16 14.58 9.24
CA ASN A 71 19.02 13.60 9.93
C ASN A 71 18.77 12.15 9.48
N GLY A 72 17.82 11.89 8.58
CA GLY A 72 17.48 10.56 8.12
C GLY A 72 16.79 9.67 9.15
N SER A 73 16.35 10.21 10.30
CA SER A 73 15.67 9.41 11.30
C SER A 73 14.26 9.03 10.83
N ILE A 74 13.83 7.82 11.19
CA ILE A 74 12.49 7.31 10.86
C ILE A 74 11.50 7.94 11.85
N ALA A 75 10.60 8.78 11.35
CA ALA A 75 9.50 9.34 12.13
C ALA A 75 8.48 8.26 12.48
N TRP A 76 8.10 7.47 11.49
CA TRP A 76 7.31 6.24 11.64
C TRP A 76 7.58 5.29 10.48
N ARG A 77 7.32 4.00 10.70
CA ARG A 77 7.31 2.97 9.65
C ARG A 77 6.16 2.00 9.90
N GLN A 78 5.51 1.58 8.83
CA GLN A 78 4.50 0.53 8.80
C GLN A 78 5.02 -0.58 7.90
N ILE A 79 5.23 -1.75 8.51
CA ILE A 79 5.61 -2.96 7.77
C ILE A 79 4.28 -3.65 7.41
N LEU A 80 3.95 -3.71 6.12
CA LEU A 80 2.78 -4.44 5.65
C LEU A 80 3.05 -5.94 5.64
N GLU A 81 2.02 -6.71 5.30
CA GLU A 81 2.07 -8.17 5.33
C GLU A 81 3.16 -8.74 4.39
N ASP A 82 3.88 -9.78 4.83
CA ASP A 82 5.01 -10.37 4.07
C ASP A 82 4.57 -11.14 2.81
N ASN A 83 3.28 -11.44 2.67
CA ASN A 83 2.73 -12.13 1.50
C ASN A 83 2.18 -11.13 0.45
N ASP A 84 1.62 -11.66 -0.64
CA ASP A 84 1.00 -10.88 -1.71
C ASP A 84 -0.12 -9.94 -1.25
N ARG A 85 -0.52 -9.91 0.02
CA ARG A 85 -1.46 -8.92 0.57
C ARG A 85 -0.79 -7.58 0.83
N GLY A 86 0.47 -7.58 1.28
CA GLY A 86 1.19 -6.37 1.65
C GLY A 86 1.89 -5.69 0.49
N THR A 87 1.94 -6.31 -0.70
CA THR A 87 2.52 -5.70 -1.90
C THR A 87 1.93 -4.32 -2.16
N ILE A 88 2.78 -3.33 -2.39
CA ILE A 88 2.37 -1.96 -2.68
C ILE A 88 2.40 -1.77 -4.20
N ASP A 89 1.23 -1.80 -4.84
CA ASP A 89 1.13 -1.77 -6.31
C ASP A 89 1.25 -0.34 -6.85
N ALA A 90 0.57 0.61 -6.19
CA ALA A 90 0.61 2.02 -6.52
C ALA A 90 0.34 2.86 -5.28
N VAL A 91 0.97 4.03 -5.19
CA VAL A 91 0.73 5.00 -4.11
C VAL A 91 0.62 6.40 -4.66
N PHE A 92 -0.08 7.26 -3.91
CA PHE A 92 -0.16 8.68 -4.19
C PHE A 92 -0.29 9.45 -2.88
N HIS A 93 0.34 10.62 -2.84
CA HIS A 93 0.33 11.49 -1.69
C HIS A 93 -0.16 12.88 -2.10
N GLN A 94 -1.07 13.45 -1.31
CA GLN A 94 -1.51 14.84 -1.43
C GLN A 94 -1.97 15.34 -0.05
N ASP A 95 -1.45 16.49 0.37
CA ASP A 95 -1.76 17.09 1.67
C ASP A 95 -1.59 16.06 2.80
N LYS A 96 -2.58 15.84 3.67
CA LYS A 96 -2.51 14.91 4.80
C LYS A 96 -2.81 13.45 4.46
N TYR A 97 -3.01 13.14 3.19
CA TYR A 97 -3.46 11.83 2.74
C TYR A 97 -2.36 11.08 1.99
N PHE A 98 -2.11 9.87 2.44
CA PHE A 98 -1.29 8.91 1.71
C PHE A 98 -2.17 7.72 1.37
N VAL A 99 -2.37 7.48 0.09
CA VAL A 99 -3.32 6.46 -0.41
C VAL A 99 -2.60 5.49 -1.33
N GLY A 100 -3.04 4.25 -1.34
CA GLY A 100 -2.41 3.22 -2.15
C GLY A 100 -3.35 2.11 -2.56
N VAL A 101 -3.00 1.47 -3.68
CA VAL A 101 -3.53 0.18 -4.10
C VAL A 101 -2.52 -0.88 -3.67
N CYS A 102 -3.01 -1.92 -3.00
CA CYS A 102 -2.19 -2.98 -2.45
C CYS A 102 -2.70 -4.37 -2.81
N GLY A 103 -1.76 -5.31 -2.72
CA GLY A 103 -1.96 -6.73 -2.80
C GLY A 103 -2.39 -7.24 -4.17
N GLY A 104 -1.83 -6.72 -5.25
CA GLY A 104 -2.21 -7.04 -6.63
C GLY A 104 -3.60 -6.51 -6.96
N GLY A 105 -3.88 -5.27 -6.58
CA GLY A 105 -5.16 -4.61 -6.87
C GLY A 105 -6.33 -5.05 -5.98
N ARG A 106 -6.07 -5.78 -4.90
CA ARG A 106 -7.12 -6.33 -4.02
C ARG A 106 -7.61 -5.33 -2.99
N TYR A 107 -6.75 -4.41 -2.56
CA TYR A 107 -7.07 -3.46 -1.49
C TYR A 107 -6.80 -2.03 -1.95
N VAL A 108 -7.66 -1.10 -1.52
CA VAL A 108 -7.37 0.33 -1.56
C VAL A 108 -7.31 0.82 -0.13
N ARG A 109 -6.18 1.40 0.24
CA ARG A 109 -5.86 1.80 1.62
C ARG A 109 -5.53 3.28 1.68
N SER A 110 -5.79 3.88 2.83
CA SER A 110 -5.38 5.23 3.16
C SER A 110 -4.73 5.26 4.53
N TRP A 111 -3.65 6.02 4.66
CA TRP A 111 -2.91 6.20 5.90
C TRP A 111 -2.81 7.68 6.25
N LYS A 112 -2.76 7.97 7.54
CA LYS A 112 -2.47 9.31 8.06
C LYS A 112 -0.98 9.60 7.89
N VAL A 113 -0.65 10.68 7.17
CA VAL A 113 0.75 11.09 6.94
C VAL A 113 1.50 11.39 8.25
N GLU A 114 0.80 11.93 9.24
CA GLU A 114 1.41 12.34 10.52
C GLU A 114 1.90 11.14 11.35
N THR A 115 1.10 10.08 11.43
CA THR A 115 1.33 8.95 12.37
C THR A 115 1.65 7.63 11.67
N GLY A 116 1.39 7.52 10.37
CA GLY A 116 1.44 6.26 9.62
C GLY A 116 0.27 5.32 9.92
N ALA A 117 -0.70 5.71 10.75
CA ALA A 117 -1.84 4.85 11.07
C ALA A 117 -2.74 4.64 9.85
N LEU A 118 -3.26 3.42 9.66
CA LEU A 118 -4.28 3.13 8.66
C LEU A 118 -5.57 3.90 9.00
N SER A 119 -6.04 4.71 8.07
CA SER A 119 -7.29 5.47 8.17
C SER A 119 -8.50 4.62 7.77
N TRP A 120 -8.40 3.95 6.62
CA TRP A 120 -9.44 3.08 6.09
C TRP A 120 -8.87 2.10 5.05
N GLU A 121 -9.56 0.99 4.84
CA GLU A 121 -9.26 -0.05 3.84
C GLU A 121 -10.56 -0.47 3.14
N ASN A 122 -10.51 -0.62 1.82
CA ASN A 122 -11.56 -1.23 1.01
C ASN A 122 -11.03 -2.47 0.31
N THR A 123 -11.79 -3.57 0.38
CA THR A 123 -11.51 -4.77 -0.42
C THR A 123 -12.21 -4.64 -1.77
N VAL A 124 -11.42 -4.68 -2.85
CA VAL A 124 -11.88 -4.58 -4.23
C VAL A 124 -12.18 -5.97 -4.80
N HIS A 125 -11.27 -6.91 -4.58
CA HIS A 125 -11.35 -8.26 -5.10
C HIS A 125 -10.47 -9.22 -4.26
N HIS A 126 -10.64 -10.52 -4.43
CA HIS A 126 -9.91 -11.54 -3.66
C HIS A 126 -8.70 -12.12 -4.39
N ILE A 127 -8.68 -12.00 -5.72
CA ILE A 127 -7.61 -12.50 -6.58
C ILE A 127 -6.61 -11.37 -6.83
N ALA A 128 -5.31 -11.64 -6.73
CA ALA A 128 -4.27 -10.69 -7.07
C ALA A 128 -4.02 -10.70 -8.58
N ARG A 129 -3.93 -9.53 -9.21
CA ARG A 129 -3.57 -9.35 -10.62
C ARG A 129 -2.69 -8.11 -10.79
N PRO A 130 -1.80 -8.06 -11.79
CA PRO A 130 -1.01 -6.86 -12.06
C PRO A 130 -1.87 -5.76 -12.68
N GLY A 131 -1.44 -4.52 -12.50
CA GLY A 131 -2.10 -3.34 -13.07
C GLY A 131 -2.81 -2.52 -12.00
N ALA A 132 -2.17 -1.43 -11.58
CA ALA A 132 -2.75 -0.50 -10.63
C ALA A 132 -2.16 0.89 -10.83
N ASP A 133 -2.97 1.90 -10.58
CA ASP A 133 -2.54 3.29 -10.42
C ASP A 133 -3.52 3.98 -9.48
N ILE A 134 -3.10 5.09 -8.90
CA ILE A 134 -3.95 5.85 -7.98
C ILE A 134 -3.67 7.34 -8.11
N LYS A 135 -4.75 8.13 -8.01
CA LYS A 135 -4.71 9.59 -8.05
C LYS A 135 -5.70 10.15 -7.05
N ILE A 136 -5.39 11.33 -6.53
CA ILE A 136 -6.35 12.14 -5.79
C ILE A 136 -6.95 13.17 -6.76
N LYS A 137 -8.27 13.31 -6.71
CA LYS A 137 -9.03 14.27 -7.50
C LYS A 137 -9.61 15.33 -6.57
N GLY A 138 -9.28 16.59 -6.83
CA GLY A 138 -9.66 17.68 -5.93
C GLY A 138 -9.10 17.43 -4.53
N ASN A 139 -9.94 17.60 -3.50
CA ASN A 139 -9.54 17.47 -2.09
C ASN A 139 -10.31 16.37 -1.33
N ASP A 140 -11.18 15.61 -2.01
CA ASP A 140 -12.17 14.73 -1.36
C ASP A 140 -12.29 13.34 -2.02
N GLN A 141 -11.60 13.07 -3.12
CA GLN A 141 -11.78 11.85 -3.90
C GLN A 141 -10.47 11.14 -4.21
N VAL A 142 -10.46 9.84 -3.97
CA VAL A 142 -9.45 8.90 -4.47
C VAL A 142 -9.99 8.23 -5.72
N ILE A 143 -9.24 8.26 -6.80
CA ILE A 143 -9.47 7.46 -8.00
C ILE A 143 -8.44 6.34 -8.02
N ALA A 144 -8.89 5.12 -7.76
CA ALA A 144 -8.07 3.91 -7.73
C ALA A 144 -8.33 3.07 -8.97
N LEU A 145 -7.31 2.88 -9.78
CA LEU A 145 -7.28 1.89 -10.85
C LEU A 145 -6.79 0.56 -10.29
N THR A 146 -7.54 -0.49 -10.59
CA THR A 146 -7.20 -1.88 -10.26
C THR A 146 -7.37 -2.74 -11.51
N PRO A 147 -6.91 -4.00 -11.51
CA PRO A 147 -7.07 -4.92 -12.64
C PRO A 147 -8.54 -5.23 -12.98
N TYR A 148 -9.48 -4.87 -12.10
CA TYR A 148 -10.90 -5.18 -12.20
C TYR A 148 -11.75 -3.99 -12.64
N GLY A 149 -11.24 -2.78 -12.47
CA GLY A 149 -12.04 -1.59 -12.63
C GLY A 149 -11.37 -0.34 -12.08
N VAL A 150 -12.03 0.78 -12.30
CA VAL A 150 -11.72 2.05 -11.65
C VAL A 150 -12.77 2.31 -10.58
N TYR A 151 -12.30 2.67 -9.40
CA TYR A 151 -13.10 2.89 -8.22
C TYR A 151 -12.85 4.30 -7.70
N SER A 152 -13.93 4.97 -7.32
CA SER A 152 -13.88 6.24 -6.61
C SER A 152 -14.28 6.06 -5.16
N TYR A 153 -13.45 6.57 -4.26
CA TYR A 153 -13.70 6.54 -2.83
C TYR A 153 -13.64 7.96 -2.27
N ASP A 154 -14.44 8.20 -1.24
CA ASP A 154 -14.28 9.37 -0.38
C ASP A 154 -12.92 9.31 0.33
N LEU A 155 -12.15 10.39 0.22
CA LEU A 155 -10.77 10.45 0.71
C LEU A 155 -10.69 10.35 2.25
N LEU A 156 -11.72 10.85 2.96
CA LEU A 156 -11.73 10.89 4.42
C LEU A 156 -12.08 9.54 5.03
N ASN A 157 -13.14 8.89 4.53
CA ASN A 157 -13.72 7.70 5.18
C ASN A 157 -13.69 6.43 4.32
N GLY A 158 -13.23 6.51 3.07
CA GLY A 158 -13.15 5.36 2.18
C GLY A 158 -14.51 4.89 1.65
N LYS A 159 -15.60 5.65 1.81
CA LYS A 159 -16.90 5.27 1.25
C LYS A 159 -16.84 5.28 -0.27
N GLN A 160 -17.18 4.17 -0.91
CA GLN A 160 -17.25 4.10 -2.37
C GLN A 160 -18.30 5.08 -2.90
N LYS A 161 -17.90 5.97 -3.81
CA LYS A 161 -18.78 6.93 -4.50
C LYS A 161 -19.35 6.31 -5.78
N TRP A 162 -18.49 5.72 -6.60
CA TRP A 162 -18.86 5.03 -7.83
C TRP A 162 -17.75 4.07 -8.25
N LYS A 163 -18.06 3.20 -9.22
CA LYS A 163 -17.10 2.31 -9.86
C LYS A 163 -17.54 1.99 -11.29
N PHE A 164 -16.59 1.66 -12.14
CA PHE A 164 -16.86 1.00 -13.42
C PHE A 164 -15.84 -0.10 -13.67
N SER A 165 -16.28 -1.17 -14.33
CA SER A 165 -15.44 -2.30 -14.68
C SER A 165 -14.68 -2.01 -15.96
N LEU A 166 -13.46 -2.53 -16.05
CA LEU A 166 -12.63 -2.41 -17.24
C LEU A 166 -12.86 -3.61 -18.18
N PRO A 167 -12.77 -3.41 -19.50
CA PRO A 167 -12.81 -4.52 -20.45
C PRO A 167 -11.58 -5.41 -20.24
N ASN A 168 -11.77 -6.62 -19.72
CA ASN A 168 -10.69 -7.56 -19.41
C ASN A 168 -10.79 -8.84 -20.23
N SER A 169 -11.19 -8.73 -21.51
CA SER A 169 -11.50 -9.90 -22.35
C SER A 169 -10.29 -10.49 -23.08
N ASP A 170 -9.21 -9.73 -23.27
CA ASP A 170 -8.09 -10.11 -24.14
C ASP A 170 -6.71 -10.11 -23.45
N GLY A 171 -6.68 -9.94 -22.13
CA GLY A 171 -5.44 -9.86 -21.36
C GLY A 171 -4.80 -8.47 -21.31
N THR A 172 -5.49 -7.42 -21.76
CA THR A 172 -5.05 -6.03 -21.55
C THR A 172 -4.81 -5.74 -20.06
N VAL A 173 -3.63 -5.22 -19.73
CA VAL A 173 -3.28 -4.79 -18.37
C VAL A 173 -3.47 -3.28 -18.27
N PHE A 174 -4.34 -2.84 -17.38
CA PHE A 174 -4.53 -1.42 -17.09
C PHE A 174 -3.60 -0.99 -15.95
N ASP A 175 -2.73 -0.01 -16.22
CA ASP A 175 -1.65 0.39 -15.32
C ASP A 175 -1.52 1.90 -15.16
N ARG A 176 -2.39 2.70 -15.80
CA ARG A 176 -2.36 4.16 -15.68
C ARG A 176 -3.75 4.76 -15.61
N VAL A 177 -3.94 5.65 -14.64
CA VAL A 177 -5.15 6.48 -14.53
C VAL A 177 -4.78 7.96 -14.54
N ILE A 178 -5.47 8.71 -15.37
CA ILE A 178 -5.32 10.16 -15.51
C ILE A 178 -6.64 10.79 -15.12
N VAL A 179 -6.55 11.81 -14.27
CA VAL A 179 -7.70 12.65 -13.90
C VAL A 179 -7.49 14.03 -14.51
N ARG A 180 -8.40 14.46 -15.37
CA ARG A 180 -8.35 15.77 -16.03
C ARG A 180 -9.70 16.46 -15.92
N GLY A 181 -9.79 17.41 -14.99
CA GLY A 181 -11.05 18.11 -14.71
C GLY A 181 -12.15 17.12 -14.33
N ASN A 182 -13.13 16.94 -15.22
CA ASN A 182 -14.27 16.06 -15.03
C ASN A 182 -14.16 14.70 -15.73
N GLU A 183 -13.00 14.39 -16.31
CA GLU A 183 -12.74 13.12 -16.98
C GLU A 183 -11.76 12.27 -16.19
N VAL A 184 -12.09 10.98 -16.09
CA VAL A 184 -11.20 9.93 -15.61
C VAL A 184 -10.87 9.05 -16.80
N ILE A 185 -9.58 8.90 -17.07
CA ILE A 185 -9.07 8.17 -18.22
C ILE A 185 -8.22 7.01 -17.70
N ALA A 186 -8.69 5.78 -17.92
CA ALA A 186 -7.91 4.58 -17.68
C ALA A 186 -7.23 4.16 -18.98
N ILE A 187 -5.94 3.86 -18.89
CA ILE A 187 -5.13 3.40 -20.01
C ILE A 187 -4.60 2.02 -19.65
N GLY A 188 -4.77 1.09 -20.59
CA GLY A 188 -4.21 -0.23 -20.50
C GLY A 188 -3.54 -0.62 -21.81
N HIS A 189 -2.67 -1.61 -21.74
CA HIS A 189 -1.87 -2.05 -22.87
C HIS A 189 -1.89 -3.57 -22.98
N LEU A 190 -1.87 -4.04 -24.22
CA LEU A 190 -1.59 -5.43 -24.58
C LEU A 190 -0.30 -5.44 -25.41
N PRO A 191 0.83 -5.95 -24.84
CA PRO A 191 2.13 -5.94 -25.52
C PRO A 191 2.06 -6.58 -26.92
N GLY A 192 2.66 -5.92 -27.90
CA GLY A 192 2.70 -6.36 -29.30
C GLY A 192 1.40 -6.16 -30.06
N ALA A 193 0.35 -5.59 -29.46
CA ALA A 193 -0.96 -5.46 -30.08
C ALA A 193 -1.49 -4.02 -30.07
N HIS A 194 -1.92 -3.52 -28.91
CA HIS A 194 -2.65 -2.25 -28.84
C HIS A 194 -2.65 -1.61 -27.45
N VAL A 195 -3.01 -0.32 -27.41
CA VAL A 195 -3.35 0.43 -26.19
C VAL A 195 -4.86 0.64 -26.15
N THR A 196 -5.48 0.33 -25.03
CA THR A 196 -6.90 0.57 -24.77
C THR A 196 -7.05 1.79 -23.85
N ILE A 197 -7.87 2.74 -24.28
CA ILE A 197 -8.19 3.96 -23.54
C ILE A 197 -9.68 3.93 -23.22
N VAL A 198 -10.00 3.98 -21.93
CA VAL A 198 -11.38 4.08 -21.42
C VAL A 198 -11.53 5.43 -20.74
N LYS A 199 -12.50 6.23 -21.21
CA LYS A 199 -12.85 7.52 -20.63
C LYS A 199 -14.18 7.40 -19.90
N ALA A 200 -14.23 7.92 -18.69
CA ALA A 200 -15.44 8.04 -17.90
C ALA A 200 -15.58 9.46 -17.35
N ASN A 201 -16.82 9.83 -17.06
CA ASN A 201 -17.13 11.08 -16.37
C ASN A 201 -16.92 10.95 -14.84
N ASN A 202 -17.27 12.00 -14.12
CA ASN A 202 -17.18 12.09 -12.66
C ASN A 202 -18.12 11.20 -11.86
N GLU A 203 -19.01 10.48 -12.53
CA GLU A 203 -20.00 9.58 -11.94
C GLU A 203 -19.68 8.11 -12.28
N GLY A 204 -18.55 7.88 -12.96
CA GLY A 204 -18.15 6.55 -13.42
C GLY A 204 -18.88 6.08 -14.68
N VAL A 205 -19.61 6.96 -15.37
CA VAL A 205 -20.26 6.63 -16.65
C VAL A 205 -19.23 6.71 -17.77
N ILE A 206 -19.00 5.59 -18.45
CA ILE A 206 -18.07 5.50 -19.58
C ILE A 206 -18.61 6.33 -20.74
N SER A 207 -17.84 7.31 -21.20
CA SER A 207 -18.17 8.17 -22.34
C SER A 207 -17.56 7.69 -23.65
N SER A 208 -16.40 7.02 -23.58
CA SER A 208 -15.69 6.53 -24.76
C SER A 208 -14.76 5.38 -24.39
N GLN A 209 -14.67 4.40 -25.27
CA GLN A 209 -13.67 3.35 -25.22
C GLN A 209 -13.06 3.19 -26.62
N LYS A 210 -11.73 3.22 -26.70
CA LYS A 210 -11.01 3.08 -27.96
C LYS A 210 -9.76 2.24 -27.76
N SER A 211 -9.53 1.29 -28.67
CA SER A 211 -8.27 0.57 -28.78
C SER A 211 -7.49 1.10 -29.99
N ILE A 212 -6.21 1.40 -29.79
CA ILE A 212 -5.31 1.97 -30.78
C ILE A 212 -4.19 0.95 -31.03
N PRO A 213 -4.02 0.45 -32.26
CA PRO A 213 -2.93 -0.47 -32.60
C PRO A 213 -1.57 0.12 -32.20
N ALA A 214 -0.79 -0.67 -31.48
CA ALA A 214 0.48 -0.28 -30.90
C ALA A 214 1.41 -1.49 -30.79
N ALA A 215 1.70 -2.11 -31.95
CA ALA A 215 2.57 -3.30 -32.03
C ALA A 215 4.01 -3.06 -31.50
N TRP A 216 4.42 -1.80 -31.37
CA TRP A 216 5.72 -1.40 -30.84
C TRP A 216 5.81 -1.42 -29.30
N ILE A 217 4.68 -1.50 -28.58
CA ILE A 217 4.71 -1.60 -27.10
C ILE A 217 5.11 -3.00 -26.70
N ASN A 218 6.14 -3.12 -25.89
CA ASN A 218 6.59 -4.40 -25.31
C ASN A 218 6.32 -4.43 -23.80
N LYS A 219 6.58 -5.58 -23.16
CA LYS A 219 6.41 -5.75 -21.70
C LYS A 219 7.31 -4.84 -20.85
N GLU A 220 8.36 -4.26 -21.43
CA GLU A 220 9.33 -3.41 -20.73
C GLU A 220 9.04 -1.91 -20.92
N THR A 221 8.07 -1.56 -21.77
CA THR A 221 7.70 -0.17 -22.04
C THR A 221 6.95 0.37 -20.83
N ARG A 222 7.61 1.21 -20.01
CA ARG A 222 7.05 1.88 -18.82
C ARG A 222 6.58 3.30 -19.12
#